data_AF-A0A9P0KIS2-F1
#
_entry.id   AF-A0A9P0KIS2-F1
#
_cell.length_a   1.000
_cell.length_b   1.000
_cell.length_c   1.000
_cell.angle_alpha   90.00
_cell.angle_beta   90.00
_cell.angle_gamma   90.00
#
_symmetry.space_group_name_H-M   'P 1'
#
loop_
_entity.id
_entity.type
_entity.pdbx_description
1 polymer ?
#
loop_
_entity_poly.entity_id
_entity_poly.type
_entity_poly.pdbx_seq_one_letter_code
_entity_poly.pdbx_strand_id
1 'polypeptide(L)'
;MGDVTYYVVPGLNELKHMDKVAIGVPIDNTAIYLLDQQFRPVKSGDVGELHVSGLNLAAGYVAGRDPDKFVENPLAVDPAHAKLYRTGDFARIEKGILIYEGRTDSQVKVRGHRVDLSEVEKAVAAIEGIEKAVVLCYNPGEMNQSLLAFVTTNTLMSEHQIEAILKEKLTSYMVPQVILLESIPLLVNGKTDRQALLKLYENTNNNGHSIHEVEMNYDGVCPSQKEAAKVLFETVASVLSRSARGVISVNSNFYEIGGNSLNSIYTISKLNEQGYHISIGDFISAMDLGEILLRMTSDTKVYTQPPAYFSEPLKPGYKDIATDMITLSFYHKADLEQWILSELSEADYRELIDAIWEPLLEKNLSFVVKSETGKIVGVALNFDARDEPEVEIKSKLTVIFEFLEAIEGPIRDNQLPPGKGVVLHAFMMATHSSLSPKENVAVMQFMEDEVLKLARERNFTGILTTNTSPLTQQLGTNVYQYQNMCDYQVNQYVASDNTKPFGLAPDDQRAIVHWKPVK
;
A
#
# COMPACT_ATOMS: atom_id res chain seq x y z
N MET A 1 -12.61 26.66 17.18
CA MET A 1 -13.62 25.82 17.86
C MET A 1 -12.85 24.73 18.57
N GLY A 2 -13.04 24.56 19.88
CA GLY A 2 -12.41 23.48 20.64
C GLY A 2 -13.14 22.16 20.45
N ASP A 3 -12.76 21.14 21.21
CA ASP A 3 -13.47 19.85 21.23
C ASP A 3 -14.94 20.06 21.64
N VAL A 4 -15.86 19.42 20.91
CA VAL A 4 -17.32 19.58 21.11
C VAL A 4 -18.02 18.31 21.58
N THR A 5 -17.31 17.20 21.57
CA THR A 5 -17.72 15.92 22.14
C THR A 5 -16.56 15.31 22.90
N TYR A 6 -16.86 14.40 23.81
CA TYR A 6 -15.84 13.65 24.53
C TYR A 6 -16.31 12.22 24.79
N TYR A 7 -15.35 11.30 24.83
CA TYR A 7 -15.56 9.91 25.22
C TYR A 7 -14.58 9.55 26.32
N VAL A 8 -15.09 9.09 27.47
CA VAL A 8 -14.26 8.66 28.59
C VAL A 8 -14.03 7.17 28.48
N VAL A 9 -12.76 6.78 28.35
CA VAL A 9 -12.35 5.38 28.38
C VAL A 9 -12.00 5.02 29.83
N PRO A 10 -12.74 4.10 30.49
CA PRO A 10 -12.53 3.75 31.89
C PRO A 10 -11.17 3.09 32.18
N GLY A 11 -10.55 2.45 31.18
CA GLY A 11 -9.25 1.82 31.33
C GLY A 11 -8.60 1.39 30.01
N LEU A 12 -7.26 1.32 30.01
CA LEU A 12 -6.44 1.07 28.80
C LEU A 12 -6.73 -0.27 28.10
N ASN A 13 -7.24 -1.26 28.82
CA ASN A 13 -7.56 -2.58 28.26
C ASN A 13 -8.78 -2.57 27.33
N GLU A 14 -9.70 -1.62 27.48
CA GLU A 14 -10.90 -1.53 26.64
C GLU A 14 -10.58 -1.05 25.21
N LEU A 15 -9.48 -0.31 25.03
CA LEU A 15 -9.02 0.14 23.70
C LEU A 15 -8.60 -1.03 22.80
N LYS A 16 -8.18 -2.16 23.37
CA LYS A 16 -7.71 -3.32 22.59
C LYS A 16 -8.82 -4.08 21.87
N HIS A 17 -10.08 -3.81 22.22
CA HIS A 17 -11.25 -4.51 21.71
C HIS A 17 -12.22 -3.59 20.94
N MET A 18 -11.81 -2.34 20.65
CA MET A 18 -12.60 -1.38 19.89
C MET A 18 -12.02 -1.20 18.49
N ASP A 19 -12.80 -1.50 17.45
CA ASP A 19 -12.41 -1.26 16.06
C ASP A 19 -12.33 0.24 15.72
N LYS A 20 -13.12 1.07 16.41
CA LYS A 20 -13.09 2.54 16.32
C LYS A 20 -13.31 3.16 17.70
N VAL A 21 -12.50 4.16 18.06
CA VAL A 21 -12.72 4.97 19.27
C VAL A 21 -13.88 5.94 19.02
N ALA A 22 -14.89 5.90 19.89
CA ALA A 22 -16.03 6.81 19.80
C ALA A 22 -15.60 8.27 20.05
N ILE A 23 -16.28 9.20 19.37
CA ILE A 23 -16.16 10.64 19.68
C ILE A 23 -17.08 11.03 20.85
N GLY A 24 -18.01 10.14 21.23
CA GLY A 24 -18.64 10.15 22.53
C GLY A 24 -19.95 10.93 22.59
N VAL A 25 -20.06 11.83 23.57
CA VAL A 25 -21.26 12.64 23.82
C VAL A 25 -20.93 14.13 23.76
N PRO A 26 -21.91 15.01 23.47
CA PRO A 26 -21.68 16.45 23.45
C PRO A 26 -21.18 16.97 24.81
N ILE A 27 -20.32 18.00 24.77
CA ILE A 27 -20.00 18.79 25.97
C ILE A 27 -21.18 19.70 26.37
N ASP A 28 -21.10 20.29 27.55
CA ASP A 28 -22.13 21.22 28.04
C ASP A 28 -22.42 22.35 27.05
N ASN A 29 -23.69 22.77 26.99
CA ASN A 29 -24.19 23.85 26.12
C ASN A 29 -23.95 23.63 24.62
N THR A 30 -23.79 22.36 24.22
CA THR A 30 -23.60 21.95 22.82
C THR A 30 -24.64 20.89 22.45
N ALA A 31 -25.25 21.07 21.29
CA ALA A 31 -26.11 20.07 20.67
C ALA A 31 -25.46 19.54 19.38
N ILE A 32 -25.52 18.23 19.20
CA ILE A 32 -25.06 17.54 17.99
C ILE A 32 -26.29 17.03 17.24
N TYR A 33 -26.37 17.34 15.96
CA TYR A 33 -27.40 16.85 15.06
C TYR A 33 -26.75 15.99 13.98
N LEU A 34 -27.33 14.82 13.71
CA LEU A 34 -27.00 14.02 12.55
C LEU A 34 -28.11 14.16 11.53
N LEU A 35 -27.82 14.84 10.42
CA LEU A 35 -28.82 15.28 9.45
C LEU A 35 -28.56 14.69 8.07
N ASP A 36 -29.64 14.49 7.30
CA ASP A 36 -29.58 14.22 5.87
C ASP A 36 -29.41 15.52 5.06
N GLN A 37 -29.31 15.39 3.73
CA GLN A 37 -29.15 16.53 2.81
C GLN A 37 -30.33 17.52 2.82
N GLN A 38 -31.47 17.14 3.41
CA GLN A 38 -32.66 17.97 3.55
C GLN A 38 -32.81 18.54 4.98
N PHE A 39 -31.74 18.49 5.80
CA PHE A 39 -31.72 18.91 7.21
C PHE A 39 -32.72 18.15 8.10
N ARG A 40 -33.05 16.90 7.75
CA ARG A 40 -33.89 16.03 8.58
C ARG A 40 -33.02 15.12 9.43
N PRO A 41 -33.35 14.89 10.71
CA PRO A 41 -32.62 13.93 11.53
C PRO A 41 -32.63 12.53 10.92
N VAL A 42 -31.46 11.89 10.87
CA VAL A 42 -31.33 10.47 10.47
C VAL A 42 -31.79 9.54 11.61
N LYS A 43 -32.12 8.29 11.31
CA LYS A 43 -32.53 7.33 12.34
C LYS A 43 -31.31 6.87 13.15
N SER A 44 -31.54 6.40 14.38
CA SER A 44 -30.46 5.80 15.17
C SER A 44 -29.88 4.59 14.45
N GLY A 45 -28.54 4.51 14.38
CA GLY A 45 -27.81 3.53 13.59
C GLY A 45 -27.44 3.99 12.17
N ASP A 46 -28.20 4.91 11.58
CA ASP A 46 -27.92 5.45 10.24
C ASP A 46 -26.80 6.50 10.32
N VAL A 47 -26.04 6.61 9.22
CA VAL A 47 -24.99 7.62 9.06
C VAL A 47 -25.61 8.94 8.57
N GLY A 48 -25.24 10.06 9.22
CA GLY A 48 -25.67 11.40 8.83
C GLY A 48 -24.53 12.42 8.93
N GLU A 49 -24.70 13.59 8.29
CA GLU A 49 -23.77 14.70 8.40
C GLU A 49 -23.87 15.31 9.80
N LEU A 50 -22.72 15.44 10.47
CA LEU A 50 -22.58 15.98 11.81
C LEU A 50 -22.67 17.50 11.75
N HIS A 51 -23.63 18.04 12.49
CA HIS A 51 -23.84 19.46 12.67
C HIS A 51 -23.75 19.81 14.15
N VAL A 52 -23.12 20.95 14.45
CA VAL A 52 -22.96 21.42 15.84
C VAL A 52 -23.82 22.66 16.04
N SER A 53 -24.48 22.76 17.18
CA SER A 53 -25.21 23.94 17.61
C SER A 53 -24.89 24.25 19.07
N GLY A 54 -25.07 25.51 19.47
CA GLY A 54 -24.95 25.93 20.85
C GLY A 54 -24.05 27.15 21.05
N LEU A 55 -23.73 27.42 22.31
CA LEU A 55 -23.02 28.64 22.72
C LEU A 55 -21.52 28.61 22.39
N ASN A 56 -21.01 27.45 21.98
CA ASN A 56 -19.62 27.21 21.59
C ASN A 56 -19.34 27.53 20.11
N LEU A 57 -20.37 27.88 19.32
CA LEU A 57 -20.17 28.27 17.93
C LEU A 57 -19.38 29.57 17.82
N ALA A 58 -18.45 29.62 16.85
CA ALA A 58 -17.82 30.87 16.47
C ALA A 58 -18.84 31.82 15.83
N ALA A 59 -18.57 33.13 15.88
CA ALA A 59 -19.43 34.13 15.23
C ALA A 59 -19.47 33.99 13.69
N GLY A 60 -18.52 33.27 13.11
CA GLY A 60 -18.31 33.07 11.68
C GLY A 60 -16.83 33.20 11.32
N TYR A 61 -16.51 33.13 10.03
CA TYR A 61 -15.16 33.40 9.55
C TYR A 61 -14.91 34.90 9.35
N VAL A 62 -13.66 35.31 9.52
CA VAL A 62 -13.21 36.69 9.27
C VAL A 62 -13.57 37.09 7.83
N ALA A 63 -14.09 38.31 7.68
CA ALA A 63 -14.57 38.88 6.42
C ALA A 63 -15.76 38.13 5.78
N GLY A 64 -16.51 37.33 6.55
CA GLY A 64 -17.73 36.68 6.07
C GLY A 64 -17.48 35.57 5.03
N ARG A 65 -16.28 34.98 5.05
CA ARG A 65 -15.97 33.80 4.23
C ARG A 65 -16.85 32.61 4.62
N ASP A 66 -17.11 31.74 3.65
CA ASP A 66 -17.83 30.48 3.81
C ASP A 66 -19.13 30.58 4.63
N PRO A 67 -20.06 31.50 4.25
CA PRO A 67 -21.29 31.72 5.01
C PRO A 67 -22.19 30.48 5.05
N ASP A 68 -22.03 29.58 4.09
CA ASP A 68 -22.74 28.30 4.00
C ASP A 68 -22.32 27.28 5.06
N LYS A 69 -21.23 27.53 5.81
CA LYS A 69 -20.82 26.70 6.96
C LYS A 69 -21.61 27.02 8.23
N PHE A 70 -22.15 28.23 8.36
CA PHE A 70 -22.94 28.67 9.52
C PHE A 70 -24.37 28.99 9.09
N VAL A 71 -25.24 27.99 9.15
CA VAL A 71 -26.61 28.08 8.63
C VAL A 71 -27.63 28.19 9.76
N GLU A 72 -28.84 28.64 9.43
CA GLU A 72 -29.97 28.62 10.37
C GLU A 72 -30.34 27.18 10.72
N ASN A 73 -30.70 26.95 11.98
CA ASN A 73 -31.11 25.65 12.50
C ASN A 73 -32.64 25.52 12.41
N PRO A 74 -33.20 24.77 11.44
CA PRO A 74 -34.64 24.61 11.30
C PRO A 74 -35.26 23.77 12.44
N LEU A 75 -34.44 23.09 13.23
CA LEU A 75 -34.84 22.23 14.34
C LEU A 75 -34.74 22.92 15.70
N ALA A 76 -34.27 24.17 15.74
CA ALA A 76 -34.08 24.89 16.99
C ALA A 76 -35.41 25.20 17.68
N VAL A 77 -35.55 24.72 18.91
CA VAL A 77 -36.61 25.14 19.83
C VAL A 77 -36.13 26.29 20.72
N ASP A 78 -34.84 26.29 21.07
CA ASP A 78 -34.20 27.34 21.87
C ASP A 78 -33.44 28.31 20.95
N PRO A 79 -33.66 29.63 21.05
CA PRO A 79 -32.90 30.65 20.32
C PRO A 79 -31.37 30.54 20.48
N ALA A 80 -30.87 30.04 21.62
CA ALA A 80 -29.44 29.82 21.84
C ALA A 80 -28.83 28.76 20.88
N HIS A 81 -29.69 27.96 20.24
CA HIS A 81 -29.32 26.92 19.28
C HIS A 81 -29.84 27.23 17.86
N ALA A 82 -30.16 28.50 17.58
CA ALA A 82 -30.73 28.93 16.29
C ALA A 82 -29.78 28.77 15.09
N LYS A 83 -28.49 28.48 15.31
CA LYS A 83 -27.52 28.24 14.24
C LYS A 83 -26.95 26.82 14.29
N LEU A 84 -26.66 26.29 13.11
CA LEU A 84 -25.85 25.09 12.90
C LEU A 84 -24.51 25.48 12.29
N TYR A 85 -23.44 24.89 12.80
CA TYR A 85 -22.17 24.78 12.08
C TYR A 85 -22.10 23.43 11.37
N ARG A 86 -21.89 23.47 10.06
CA ARG A 86 -21.73 22.28 9.21
C ARG A 86 -20.27 21.82 9.28
N THR A 87 -20.00 20.68 9.91
CA THR A 87 -18.60 20.26 10.11
C THR A 87 -17.98 19.62 8.87
N GLY A 88 -18.82 19.06 7.99
CA GLY A 88 -18.41 18.20 6.86
C GLY A 88 -18.05 16.78 7.28
N ASP A 89 -18.19 16.46 8.57
CA ASP A 89 -17.97 15.12 9.13
C ASP A 89 -19.27 14.31 9.07
N PHE A 90 -19.13 12.98 9.00
CA PHE A 90 -20.22 12.03 9.05
C PHE A 90 -20.04 11.17 10.30
N ALA A 91 -21.15 10.86 10.94
CA ALA A 91 -21.17 10.04 12.13
C ALA A 91 -22.47 9.24 12.19
N ARG A 92 -22.49 8.23 13.06
CA ARG A 92 -23.70 7.51 13.44
C ARG A 92 -23.80 7.43 14.96
N ILE A 93 -25.02 7.25 15.45
CA ILE A 93 -25.26 7.01 16.88
C ILE A 93 -25.48 5.52 17.09
N GLU A 94 -24.59 4.90 17.87
CA GLU A 94 -24.70 3.52 18.31
C GLU A 94 -24.83 3.48 19.84
N LYS A 95 -25.91 2.86 20.34
CA LYS A 95 -26.18 2.76 21.79
C LYS A 95 -26.07 4.10 22.56
N GLY A 96 -26.45 5.20 21.90
CA GLY A 96 -26.41 6.55 22.48
C GLY A 96 -25.05 7.24 22.41
N ILE A 97 -24.05 6.64 21.77
CA ILE A 97 -22.69 7.17 21.62
C ILE A 97 -22.43 7.52 20.15
N LEU A 98 -21.82 8.67 19.90
CA LEU A 98 -21.41 9.08 18.54
C LEU A 98 -20.15 8.33 18.12
N ILE A 99 -20.24 7.67 16.97
CA ILE A 99 -19.15 7.02 16.25
C ILE A 99 -18.85 7.83 15.00
N TYR A 100 -17.59 8.24 14.83
CA TYR A 100 -17.14 8.99 13.67
C TYR A 100 -16.97 8.06 12.46
N GLU A 101 -17.51 8.47 11.32
CA GLU A 101 -17.55 7.70 10.07
C GLU A 101 -16.77 8.35 8.91
N GLY A 102 -16.09 9.47 9.15
CA GLY A 102 -15.22 10.13 8.16
C GLY A 102 -15.72 11.52 7.76
N ARG A 103 -15.07 12.11 6.75
CA ARG A 103 -15.48 13.37 6.10
C ARG A 103 -15.89 13.09 4.67
N THR A 104 -16.88 13.81 4.14
CA THR A 104 -17.11 13.81 2.68
C THR A 104 -16.20 14.79 1.95
N ASP A 105 -15.63 15.79 2.62
CA ASP A 105 -14.64 16.67 2.02
C ASP A 105 -13.22 16.12 2.19
N SER A 106 -12.42 16.30 1.13
CA SER A 106 -11.11 15.73 0.92
C SER A 106 -10.03 16.47 1.71
N GLN A 107 -10.23 16.70 3.00
CA GLN A 107 -9.27 17.40 3.86
C GLN A 107 -8.37 16.42 4.62
N VAL A 108 -7.07 16.64 4.56
CA VAL A 108 -6.04 15.77 5.18
C VAL A 108 -5.07 16.61 6.00
N LYS A 109 -4.37 15.97 6.95
CA LYS A 109 -3.23 16.59 7.63
C LYS A 109 -1.96 16.16 6.91
N VAL A 110 -1.23 17.11 6.34
CA VAL A 110 0.09 16.89 5.74
C VAL A 110 1.12 17.66 6.57
N ARG A 111 2.03 16.94 7.22
CA ARG A 111 3.14 17.50 8.02
C ARG A 111 2.67 18.52 9.06
N GLY A 112 1.55 18.23 9.73
CA GLY A 112 0.95 19.10 10.75
C GLY A 112 0.08 20.24 10.18
N HIS A 113 0.09 20.46 8.86
CA HIS A 113 -0.75 21.43 8.19
C HIS A 113 -2.07 20.79 7.74
N ARG A 114 -3.18 21.51 7.88
CA ARG A 114 -4.46 21.10 7.32
C ARG A 114 -4.46 21.49 5.84
N VAL A 115 -4.52 20.51 4.95
CA VAL A 115 -4.53 20.69 3.50
C VAL A 115 -5.90 20.27 2.96
N ASP A 116 -6.49 21.12 2.14
CA ASP A 116 -7.68 20.80 1.37
C ASP A 116 -7.27 20.24 0.00
N LEU A 117 -7.48 18.95 -0.24
CA LEU A 117 -7.08 18.32 -1.50
C LEU A 117 -7.83 18.94 -2.69
N SER A 118 -9.03 19.47 -2.49
CA SER A 118 -9.80 20.15 -3.54
C SER A 118 -9.18 21.50 -3.93
N GLU A 119 -8.48 22.17 -3.02
CA GLU A 119 -7.72 23.38 -3.32
C GLU A 119 -6.52 23.06 -4.22
N VAL A 120 -5.79 22.01 -3.87
CA VAL A 120 -4.65 21.53 -4.67
C VAL A 120 -5.13 21.04 -6.03
N GLU A 121 -6.24 20.30 -6.09
CA GLU A 121 -6.83 19.80 -7.33
C GLU A 121 -7.23 20.94 -8.28
N LYS A 122 -7.83 22.02 -7.74
CA LYS A 122 -8.13 23.23 -8.52
C LYS A 122 -6.87 23.91 -9.03
N ALA A 123 -5.81 23.98 -8.22
CA ALA A 123 -4.54 24.57 -8.63
C ALA A 123 -3.89 23.79 -9.78
N VAL A 124 -3.95 22.45 -9.72
CA VAL A 124 -3.48 21.56 -10.79
C VAL A 124 -4.33 21.71 -12.05
N ALA A 125 -5.66 21.66 -11.92
CA ALA A 125 -6.59 21.79 -13.04
C ALA A 125 -6.55 23.18 -13.71
N ALA A 126 -6.04 24.21 -13.03
CA ALA A 126 -5.86 25.55 -13.58
C ALA A 126 -4.60 25.71 -14.44
N ILE A 127 -3.78 24.66 -14.58
CA ILE A 127 -2.60 24.67 -15.47
C ILE A 127 -3.07 24.39 -16.90
N GLU A 128 -2.65 25.25 -17.83
CA GLU A 128 -3.00 25.10 -19.25
C GLU A 128 -2.45 23.78 -19.81
N GLY A 129 -3.30 23.01 -20.49
CA GLY A 129 -2.97 21.69 -21.03
C GLY A 129 -3.44 20.51 -20.16
N ILE A 130 -3.84 20.75 -18.91
CA ILE A 130 -4.42 19.72 -18.05
C ILE A 130 -5.89 19.47 -18.39
N GLU A 131 -6.26 18.21 -18.64
CA GLU A 131 -7.64 17.80 -18.96
C GLU A 131 -8.40 17.31 -17.73
N LYS A 132 -7.76 16.47 -16.90
CA LYS A 132 -8.31 15.98 -15.63
C LYS A 132 -7.22 16.00 -14.57
N ALA A 133 -7.61 16.32 -13.35
CA ALA A 133 -6.77 16.23 -12.17
C ALA A 133 -7.55 15.56 -11.04
N VAL A 134 -6.92 14.61 -10.36
CA VAL A 134 -7.42 14.00 -9.12
C VAL A 134 -6.33 14.09 -8.08
N VAL A 135 -6.61 14.73 -6.94
CA VAL A 135 -5.63 14.84 -5.85
C VAL A 135 -5.99 13.94 -4.68
N LEU A 136 -5.04 13.13 -4.25
CA LEU A 136 -5.18 12.18 -3.13
C LEU A 136 -4.04 12.36 -2.13
N CYS A 137 -4.25 11.91 -0.91
CA CYS A 137 -3.18 11.78 0.08
C CYS A 137 -2.91 10.30 0.32
N TYR A 138 -1.67 9.89 0.07
CA TYR A 138 -1.15 8.59 0.43
C TYR A 138 -0.76 8.58 1.91
N ASN A 139 -1.15 7.53 2.65
CA ASN A 139 -0.89 7.32 4.08
C ASN A 139 -1.10 8.57 4.97
N PRO A 140 -2.30 9.18 4.96
CA PRO A 140 -2.56 10.40 5.70
C PRO A 140 -2.31 10.22 7.21
N GLY A 141 -1.48 11.10 7.80
CA GLY A 141 -1.13 11.04 9.22
C GLY A 141 0.06 10.14 9.57
N GLU A 142 0.64 9.45 8.59
CA GLU A 142 1.88 8.68 8.76
C GLU A 142 3.14 9.49 8.39
N MET A 143 4.33 8.98 8.73
CA MET A 143 5.59 9.63 8.35
C MET A 143 5.87 9.60 6.84
N ASN A 144 5.45 8.54 6.15
CA ASN A 144 5.58 8.37 4.70
C ASN A 144 4.41 8.99 3.91
N GLN A 145 3.64 9.89 4.53
CA GLN A 145 2.52 10.53 3.86
C GLN A 145 2.99 11.34 2.65
N SER A 146 2.24 11.25 1.55
CA SER A 146 2.52 12.00 0.33
C SER A 146 1.24 12.56 -0.27
N LEU A 147 1.34 13.73 -0.88
CA LEU A 147 0.26 14.35 -1.61
C LEU A 147 0.46 14.02 -3.09
N LEU A 148 -0.54 13.43 -3.75
CA LEU A 148 -0.44 12.92 -5.11
C LEU A 148 -1.44 13.65 -6.02
N ALA A 149 -1.01 14.03 -7.22
CA ALA A 149 -1.87 14.58 -8.26
C ALA A 149 -1.78 13.68 -9.50
N PHE A 150 -2.87 12.97 -9.78
CA PHE A 150 -3.03 12.15 -10.98
C PHE A 150 -3.64 13.00 -12.07
N VAL A 151 -2.95 13.09 -13.20
CA VAL A 151 -3.21 14.12 -14.20
C VAL A 151 -3.26 13.51 -15.60
N THR A 152 -4.25 13.89 -16.40
CA THR A 152 -4.25 13.66 -17.84
C THR A 152 -3.98 14.98 -18.55
N THR A 153 -3.14 14.96 -19.59
CA THR A 153 -2.72 16.14 -20.35
C THR A 153 -2.86 15.89 -21.85
N ASN A 154 -3.20 16.93 -22.60
CA ASN A 154 -3.17 16.90 -24.08
C ASN A 154 -1.95 17.61 -24.68
N THR A 155 -1.06 18.13 -23.82
CA THR A 155 0.20 18.75 -24.20
C THR A 155 1.38 17.89 -23.75
N LEU A 156 2.51 18.03 -24.45
CA LEU A 156 3.79 17.42 -24.06
C LEU A 156 4.40 18.19 -22.87
N MET A 157 3.81 18.01 -21.69
CA MET A 157 4.34 18.49 -20.42
C MET A 157 4.85 17.31 -19.59
N SER A 158 5.98 17.50 -18.93
CA SER A 158 6.47 16.53 -17.94
C SER A 158 5.89 16.81 -16.55
N GLU A 159 5.88 15.80 -15.69
CA GLU A 159 5.49 15.89 -14.28
C GLU A 159 6.22 17.04 -13.58
N HIS A 160 7.53 17.16 -13.81
CA HIS A 160 8.36 18.20 -13.18
C HIS A 160 8.02 19.62 -13.64
N GLN A 161 7.58 19.80 -14.89
CA GLN A 161 7.15 21.11 -15.37
C GLN A 161 5.85 21.53 -14.67
N ILE A 162 4.92 20.59 -14.48
CA ILE A 162 3.67 20.82 -13.75
C ILE A 162 3.99 21.16 -12.29
N GLU A 163 4.86 20.39 -11.64
CA GLU A 163 5.31 20.64 -10.25
C GLU A 163 6.00 22.00 -10.08
N ALA A 164 6.83 22.42 -11.04
CA ALA A 164 7.48 23.74 -11.01
C ALA A 164 6.45 24.88 -11.05
N ILE A 165 5.43 24.77 -11.89
CA ILE A 165 4.33 25.75 -11.95
C ILE A 165 3.54 25.76 -10.63
N LEU A 166 3.31 24.59 -10.03
CA LEU A 166 2.62 24.48 -8.74
C LEU A 166 3.42 25.10 -7.60
N LYS A 167 4.75 25.01 -7.60
CA LYS A 167 5.63 25.63 -6.59
C LYS A 167 5.52 27.17 -6.56
N GLU A 168 5.13 27.80 -7.67
CA GLU A 168 4.89 29.25 -7.71
C GLU A 168 3.53 29.66 -7.13
N LYS A 169 2.57 28.73 -7.08
CA LYS A 169 1.16 28.99 -6.70
C LYS A 169 0.77 28.44 -5.33
N LEU A 170 1.41 27.35 -4.91
CA LEU A 170 1.11 26.62 -3.68
C LEU A 170 2.26 26.76 -2.69
N THR A 171 1.95 26.65 -1.39
CA THR A 171 2.98 26.51 -0.37
C THR A 171 3.68 25.15 -0.49
N SER A 172 4.93 25.05 -0.03
CA SER A 172 5.76 23.85 -0.22
C SER A 172 5.11 22.55 0.28
N TYR A 173 4.32 22.60 1.36
CA TYR A 173 3.61 21.44 1.92
C TYR A 173 2.33 21.07 1.17
N MET A 174 1.87 21.89 0.22
CA MET A 174 0.70 21.65 -0.63
C MET A 174 1.07 21.25 -2.06
N VAL A 175 2.35 21.28 -2.42
CA VAL A 175 2.80 20.86 -3.76
C VAL A 175 2.69 19.33 -3.85
N PRO A 176 1.82 18.79 -4.73
CA PRO A 176 1.66 17.36 -4.89
C PRO A 176 2.79 16.78 -5.75
N GLN A 177 3.01 15.48 -5.58
CA GLN A 177 3.69 14.63 -6.54
C GLN A 177 2.80 14.40 -7.76
N VAL A 178 3.20 14.92 -8.92
CA VAL A 178 2.44 14.76 -10.16
C VAL A 178 2.74 13.41 -10.79
N ILE A 179 1.68 12.75 -11.26
CA ILE A 179 1.70 11.46 -11.95
C ILE A 179 0.85 11.62 -13.21
N LEU A 180 1.48 11.52 -14.37
CA LEU A 180 0.79 11.59 -15.65
C LEU A 180 0.19 10.22 -15.99
N LEU A 181 -1.09 10.21 -16.37
CA LEU A 181 -1.81 9.02 -16.79
C LEU A 181 -2.41 9.25 -18.18
N GLU A 182 -2.57 8.18 -18.94
CA GLU A 182 -3.35 8.21 -20.19
C GLU A 182 -4.85 8.39 -19.90
N SER A 183 -5.33 7.80 -18.80
CA SER A 183 -6.71 7.96 -18.35
C SER A 183 -6.85 7.81 -16.83
N ILE A 184 -7.86 8.48 -16.26
CA ILE A 184 -8.22 8.31 -14.84
C ILE A 184 -9.14 7.08 -14.72
N PRO A 185 -8.79 6.06 -13.92
CA PRO A 185 -9.60 4.87 -13.73
C PRO A 185 -10.93 5.23 -13.05
N LEU A 186 -12.00 4.58 -13.51
CA LEU A 186 -13.37 4.79 -13.04
C LEU A 186 -13.96 3.47 -12.55
N LEU A 187 -14.73 3.54 -11.47
CA LEU A 187 -15.61 2.47 -10.99
C LEU A 187 -16.73 2.21 -12.01
N VAL A 188 -17.42 1.06 -11.89
CA VAL A 188 -18.57 0.66 -12.73
C VAL A 188 -19.69 1.71 -12.76
N ASN A 189 -19.80 2.52 -11.70
CA ASN A 189 -20.76 3.62 -11.59
C ASN A 189 -20.28 4.95 -12.19
N GLY A 190 -19.13 4.97 -12.87
CA GLY A 190 -18.55 6.15 -13.52
C GLY A 190 -17.83 7.12 -12.58
N LYS A 191 -17.70 6.82 -11.29
CA LYS A 191 -16.92 7.63 -10.34
C LYS A 191 -15.44 7.27 -10.40
N THR A 192 -14.55 8.21 -10.06
CA THR A 192 -13.11 7.96 -9.92
C THR A 192 -12.81 6.79 -8.97
N ASP A 193 -12.04 5.83 -9.47
CA ASP A 193 -11.51 4.74 -8.65
C ASP A 193 -10.22 5.20 -7.94
N ARG A 194 -10.42 5.76 -6.74
CA ARG A 194 -9.32 6.29 -5.93
C ARG A 194 -8.40 5.20 -5.39
N GLN A 195 -8.91 4.00 -5.16
CA GLN A 195 -8.11 2.88 -4.70
C GLN A 195 -7.18 2.40 -5.81
N ALA A 196 -7.68 2.28 -7.05
CA ALA A 196 -6.86 1.98 -8.20
C ALA A 196 -5.74 3.02 -8.40
N LEU A 197 -6.03 4.31 -8.22
CA LEU A 197 -5.02 5.37 -8.29
C LEU A 197 -3.93 5.25 -7.22
N LEU A 198 -4.30 5.00 -5.95
CA LEU A 198 -3.32 4.80 -4.88
C LEU A 198 -2.49 3.53 -5.10
N LYS A 199 -3.12 2.46 -5.57
CA LYS A 199 -2.44 1.22 -5.92
C LYS A 199 -1.48 1.40 -7.10
N LEU A 200 -1.88 2.18 -8.12
CA LEU A 200 -0.97 2.61 -9.18
C LEU A 200 0.23 3.34 -8.58
N TYR A 201 0.04 4.28 -7.67
CA TYR A 201 1.19 4.93 -7.02
C TYR A 201 2.10 3.97 -6.24
N GLU A 202 1.54 2.99 -5.53
CA GLU A 202 2.31 1.95 -4.85
C GLU A 202 3.13 1.09 -5.82
N ASN A 203 2.59 0.85 -7.02
CA ASN A 203 3.15 -0.01 -8.05
C ASN A 203 4.06 0.75 -9.06
N THR A 204 3.78 2.03 -9.32
CA THR A 204 4.37 2.87 -10.37
C THR A 204 5.49 3.74 -9.79
N ASN A 205 6.56 3.08 -9.39
CA ASN A 205 7.88 3.71 -9.26
C ASN A 205 8.98 2.89 -9.95
N ASN A 206 8.60 2.11 -10.98
CA ASN A 206 9.47 1.13 -11.62
C ASN A 206 9.57 1.25 -13.15
N ASN A 207 10.83 1.30 -13.61
CA ASN A 207 11.34 0.60 -14.79
C ASN A 207 11.18 1.20 -16.20
N GLY A 208 11.26 2.52 -16.37
CA GLY A 208 11.67 3.08 -17.67
C GLY A 208 13.19 2.97 -17.85
N HIS A 209 13.68 2.30 -18.91
CA HIS A 209 15.11 2.17 -19.26
C HIS A 209 15.81 3.47 -19.71
N SER A 210 15.30 4.64 -19.31
CA SER A 210 15.91 5.94 -19.61
C SER A 210 16.71 6.41 -18.40
N ILE A 211 18.03 6.36 -18.54
CA ILE A 211 18.99 6.88 -17.56
C ILE A 211 18.84 8.40 -17.54
N HIS A 212 18.19 8.95 -16.52
CA HIS A 212 18.36 10.36 -16.17
C HIS A 212 19.53 10.46 -15.18
N GLU A 213 20.52 11.30 -15.50
CA GLU A 213 21.56 11.65 -14.54
C GLU A 213 20.91 12.46 -13.40
N VAL A 214 20.73 11.81 -12.25
CA VAL A 214 20.28 12.49 -11.03
C VAL A 214 21.43 13.33 -10.52
N GLU A 215 21.23 14.65 -10.45
CA GLU A 215 22.24 15.57 -9.94
C GLU A 215 22.45 15.34 -8.43
N MET A 216 23.71 15.16 -8.03
CA MET A 216 24.09 14.93 -6.62
C MET A 216 24.95 16.08 -6.14
N ASN A 217 24.57 16.69 -5.02
CA ASN A 217 25.35 17.73 -4.37
C ASN A 217 25.87 17.26 -3.01
N TYR A 218 27.19 17.26 -2.86
CA TYR A 218 27.91 16.87 -1.65
C TYR A 218 28.28 18.06 -0.74
N ASP A 219 27.82 19.27 -1.05
CA ASP A 219 27.98 20.46 -0.21
C ASP A 219 27.34 20.22 1.16
N GLY A 220 28.06 20.60 2.22
CA GLY A 220 27.61 20.39 3.60
C GLY A 220 27.91 19.00 4.19
N VAL A 221 28.44 18.06 3.40
CA VAL A 221 28.90 16.75 3.91
C VAL A 221 30.20 16.91 4.69
N CYS A 222 30.25 16.42 5.93
CA CYS A 222 31.48 16.39 6.72
C CYS A 222 32.57 15.53 6.03
N PRO A 223 33.85 15.96 6.00
CA PRO A 223 34.92 15.21 5.33
C PRO A 223 35.06 13.75 5.80
N SER A 224 34.78 13.47 7.07
CA SER A 224 34.81 12.12 7.65
C SER A 224 33.68 11.20 7.18
N GLN A 225 32.58 11.76 6.66
CA GLN A 225 31.40 11.01 6.20
C GLN A 225 31.28 10.97 4.66
N LYS A 226 32.27 11.51 3.93
CA LYS A 226 32.19 11.68 2.48
C LYS A 226 32.03 10.35 1.72
N GLU A 227 32.68 9.29 2.18
CA GLU A 227 32.54 7.96 1.59
C GLU A 227 31.15 7.36 1.82
N ALA A 228 30.64 7.45 3.06
CA ALA A 228 29.30 7.00 3.41
C ALA A 228 28.21 7.81 2.68
N ALA A 229 28.41 9.11 2.50
CA ALA A 229 27.50 9.98 1.76
C ALA A 229 27.45 9.61 0.27
N LYS A 230 28.61 9.30 -0.32
CA LYS A 230 28.70 8.82 -1.71
C LYS A 230 27.91 7.53 -1.89
N VAL A 231 28.14 6.55 -1.01
CA VAL A 231 27.39 5.28 -1.02
C VAL A 231 25.89 5.49 -0.85
N LEU A 232 25.46 6.33 0.11
CA LEU A 232 24.05 6.66 0.31
C LEU A 232 23.45 7.34 -0.93
N PHE A 233 24.08 8.38 -1.46
CA PHE A 233 23.52 9.18 -2.54
C PHE A 233 23.47 8.41 -3.85
N GLU A 234 24.50 7.63 -4.17
CA GLU A 234 24.53 6.73 -5.32
C GLU A 234 23.49 5.62 -5.19
N THR A 235 23.33 5.05 -3.99
CA THR A 235 22.29 4.04 -3.74
C THR A 235 20.90 4.62 -3.90
N VAL A 236 20.62 5.77 -3.29
CA VAL A 236 19.34 6.49 -3.42
C VAL A 236 19.08 6.85 -4.88
N ALA A 237 20.06 7.40 -5.61
CA ALA A 237 19.92 7.71 -7.03
C ALA A 237 19.59 6.45 -7.85
N SER A 238 20.26 5.33 -7.57
CA SER A 238 20.02 4.06 -8.26
C SER A 238 18.63 3.50 -7.99
N VAL A 239 18.13 3.66 -6.76
CA VAL A 239 16.83 3.14 -6.32
C VAL A 239 15.70 4.02 -6.85
N LEU A 240 15.86 5.34 -6.80
CA LEU A 240 14.84 6.28 -7.25
C LEU A 240 14.80 6.40 -8.77
N SER A 241 15.93 6.32 -9.48
CA SER A 241 16.02 6.42 -10.94
C SER A 241 15.17 7.60 -11.48
N ARG A 242 14.14 7.35 -12.31
CA ARG A 242 13.23 8.39 -12.85
C ARG A 242 12.34 9.05 -11.79
N SER A 243 12.17 8.41 -10.64
CA SER A 243 11.38 8.93 -9.52
C SER A 243 12.13 10.02 -8.77
N ALA A 244 13.45 10.18 -8.97
CA ALA A 244 14.26 11.16 -8.28
C ALA A 244 13.81 12.59 -8.61
N ARG A 245 13.37 13.34 -7.61
CA ARG A 245 12.81 14.69 -7.77
C ARG A 245 13.76 15.73 -7.20
N GLY A 246 14.61 16.26 -8.06
CA GLY A 246 15.58 17.28 -7.71
C GLY A 246 16.92 16.73 -7.24
N VAL A 247 17.77 17.64 -6.76
CA VAL A 247 19.15 17.34 -6.37
C VAL A 247 19.18 16.48 -5.12
N ILE A 248 19.95 15.38 -5.15
CA ILE A 248 20.25 14.57 -3.96
C ILE A 248 21.32 15.30 -3.16
N SER A 249 20.99 15.72 -1.95
CA SER A 249 21.87 16.44 -1.03
C SER A 249 21.61 16.01 0.41
N VAL A 250 22.45 16.46 1.34
CA VAL A 250 22.26 16.17 2.77
C VAL A 250 20.93 16.68 3.32
N ASN A 251 20.37 17.74 2.74
CA ASN A 251 19.09 18.31 3.20
C ASN A 251 17.88 17.73 2.46
N SER A 252 18.10 16.78 1.54
CA SER A 252 17.02 16.20 0.74
C SER A 252 16.26 15.19 1.61
N ASN A 253 14.94 15.36 1.74
CA ASN A 253 14.10 14.32 2.36
C ASN A 253 13.87 13.19 1.36
N PHE A 254 14.11 11.94 1.76
CA PHE A 254 14.01 10.77 0.89
C PHE A 254 12.65 10.64 0.18
N TYR A 255 11.55 10.95 0.87
CA TYR A 255 10.20 10.88 0.31
C TYR A 255 9.87 12.07 -0.58
N GLU A 256 10.40 13.26 -0.27
CA GLU A 256 10.25 14.44 -1.11
C GLU A 256 10.94 14.30 -2.46
N ILE A 257 12.09 13.62 -2.48
CA ILE A 257 12.80 13.31 -3.73
C ILE A 257 12.22 12.10 -4.46
N GLY A 258 11.01 11.63 -4.10
CA GLY A 258 10.29 10.57 -4.81
C GLY A 258 10.48 9.15 -4.25
N GLY A 259 11.06 9.02 -3.07
CA GLY A 259 11.08 7.78 -2.30
C GLY A 259 9.70 7.38 -1.78
N ASN A 260 9.47 6.08 -1.68
CA ASN A 260 8.32 5.49 -1.00
C ASN A 260 8.84 4.38 -0.04
N SER A 261 7.95 3.72 0.71
CA SER A 261 8.35 2.69 1.68
C SER A 261 9.09 1.52 1.05
N LEU A 262 8.77 1.17 -0.19
CA LEU A 262 9.48 0.13 -0.93
C LEU A 262 10.89 0.58 -1.32
N ASN A 263 11.03 1.80 -1.83
CA ASN A 263 12.33 2.40 -2.14
C ASN A 263 13.20 2.46 -0.88
N SER A 264 12.64 2.79 0.29
CA SER A 264 13.38 2.78 1.56
C SER A 264 13.98 1.41 1.85
N ILE A 265 13.21 0.36 1.64
CA ILE A 265 13.62 -1.03 1.87
C ILE A 265 14.74 -1.43 0.90
N TYR A 266 14.60 -1.10 -0.40
CA TYR A 266 15.65 -1.34 -1.39
C TYR A 266 16.93 -0.57 -1.07
N THR A 267 16.81 0.71 -0.69
CA THR A 267 17.96 1.53 -0.29
C THR A 267 18.68 0.88 0.89
N ILE A 268 17.96 0.47 1.94
CA ILE A 268 18.56 -0.18 3.12
C ILE A 268 19.21 -1.52 2.77
N SER A 269 18.55 -2.34 1.94
CA SER A 269 19.11 -3.63 1.51
C SER A 269 20.43 -3.46 0.77
N LYS A 270 20.48 -2.53 -0.21
CA LYS A 270 21.71 -2.21 -0.95
C LYS A 270 22.80 -1.61 -0.07
N LEU A 271 22.43 -0.75 0.88
CA LEU A 271 23.39 -0.20 1.85
C LEU A 271 24.01 -1.31 2.69
N ASN A 272 23.21 -2.28 3.15
CA ASN A 272 23.69 -3.42 3.92
C ASN A 272 24.71 -4.27 3.13
N GLU A 273 24.44 -4.53 1.85
CA GLU A 273 25.38 -5.23 0.95
C GLU A 273 26.70 -4.46 0.78
N GLN A 274 26.65 -3.14 0.83
CA GLN A 274 27.81 -2.24 0.73
C GLN A 274 28.50 -1.98 2.09
N GLY A 275 28.10 -2.68 3.15
CA GLY A 275 28.72 -2.60 4.48
C GLY A 275 28.28 -1.40 5.32
N TYR A 276 27.16 -0.77 4.98
CA TYR A 276 26.55 0.30 5.77
C TYR A 276 25.18 -0.13 6.30
N HIS A 277 24.98 0.01 7.59
CA HIS A 277 23.79 -0.46 8.28
C HIS A 277 22.99 0.71 8.85
N ILE A 278 21.68 0.65 8.70
CA ILE A 278 20.71 1.53 9.33
C ILE A 278 19.40 0.76 9.55
N SER A 279 18.74 0.98 10.69
CA SER A 279 17.42 0.40 10.87
C SER A 279 16.39 1.14 10.02
N ILE A 280 15.41 0.44 9.48
CA ILE A 280 14.29 1.09 8.75
C ILE A 280 13.50 2.07 9.65
N GLY A 281 13.47 1.87 10.97
CA GLY A 281 12.87 2.87 11.88
C GLY A 281 13.65 4.17 11.85
N ASP A 282 14.98 4.08 11.89
CA ASP A 282 15.89 5.21 11.80
C ASP A 282 15.87 5.87 10.42
N PHE A 283 15.70 5.08 9.35
CA PHE A 283 15.60 5.56 7.98
C PHE A 283 14.28 6.31 7.74
N ILE A 284 13.14 5.74 8.14
CA ILE A 284 11.81 6.35 7.94
C ILE A 284 11.68 7.63 8.79
N SER A 285 12.22 7.63 10.01
CA SER A 285 12.13 8.77 10.93
C SER A 285 13.18 9.86 10.70
N ALA A 286 14.10 9.66 9.77
CA ALA A 286 15.05 10.69 9.40
C ALA A 286 14.34 11.81 8.61
N MET A 287 14.63 13.05 8.97
CA MET A 287 14.09 14.23 8.30
C MET A 287 14.71 14.43 6.91
N ASP A 288 15.96 14.04 6.73
CA ASP A 288 16.72 14.19 5.48
C ASP A 288 17.83 13.14 5.35
N LEU A 289 18.49 13.10 4.18
CA LEU A 289 19.60 12.18 3.94
C LEU A 289 20.81 12.45 4.85
N GLY A 290 20.97 13.65 5.39
CA GLY A 290 22.01 14.00 6.35
C GLY A 290 21.80 13.32 7.70
N GLU A 291 20.56 13.26 8.15
CA GLU A 291 20.18 12.50 9.35
C GLU A 291 20.29 10.98 9.12
N ILE A 292 19.93 10.49 7.93
CA ILE A 292 20.19 9.09 7.55
C ILE A 292 21.70 8.80 7.62
N LEU A 293 22.53 9.67 7.04
CA LEU A 293 23.98 9.56 7.05
C LEU A 293 24.58 9.56 8.46
N LEU A 294 23.99 10.29 9.40
CA LEU A 294 24.41 10.32 10.80
C LEU A 294 24.04 9.02 11.54
N ARG A 295 22.90 8.42 11.19
CA ARG A 295 22.39 7.18 11.81
C ARG A 295 22.95 5.92 11.15
N MET A 296 23.50 6.03 9.95
CA MET A 296 24.26 4.96 9.28
C MET A 296 25.53 4.62 10.05
N THR A 297 25.86 3.33 10.10
CA THR A 297 27.10 2.85 10.70
C THR A 297 27.77 1.79 9.84
N SER A 298 29.08 1.67 9.94
CA SER A 298 29.87 0.54 9.42
C SER A 298 30.17 -0.50 10.50
N ASP A 299 29.76 -0.25 11.75
CA ASP A 299 29.84 -1.22 12.83
C ASP A 299 28.66 -2.20 12.73
N THR A 300 28.98 -3.48 12.59
CA THR A 300 28.01 -4.58 12.55
C THR A 300 27.22 -4.74 13.85
N LYS A 301 27.55 -3.98 14.91
CA LYS A 301 26.87 -4.01 16.21
C LYS A 301 25.62 -3.14 16.31
N VAL A 302 25.35 -2.20 15.40
CA VAL A 302 24.01 -1.56 15.29
C VAL A 302 23.12 -2.47 14.44
N TYR A 303 23.03 -3.72 14.87
CA TYR A 303 22.05 -4.67 14.44
C TYR A 303 21.08 -4.75 15.62
N THR A 304 19.96 -4.03 15.56
CA THR A 304 18.78 -4.61 16.21
C THR A 304 18.59 -5.90 15.43
N GLN A 305 18.87 -7.06 16.07
CA GLN A 305 18.57 -8.33 15.44
C GLN A 305 17.16 -8.20 14.86
N PRO A 306 16.97 -8.46 13.55
CA PRO A 306 15.63 -8.52 13.01
C PRO A 306 14.83 -9.45 13.94
N PRO A 307 13.54 -9.17 14.17
CA PRO A 307 12.72 -10.03 15.02
C PRO A 307 12.99 -11.47 14.62
N ALA A 308 13.36 -12.33 15.57
CA ALA A 308 13.63 -13.71 15.26
C ALA A 308 12.32 -14.35 14.81
N TYR A 309 12.21 -14.56 13.50
CA TYR A 309 11.14 -15.33 12.92
C TYR A 309 11.52 -16.80 12.95
N PHE A 310 10.51 -17.64 13.12
CA PHE A 310 10.68 -19.09 13.13
C PHE A 310 9.73 -19.71 12.12
N SER A 311 10.24 -20.60 11.29
CA SER A 311 9.41 -21.42 10.42
C SER A 311 8.90 -22.63 11.19
N GLU A 312 7.65 -23.00 10.95
CA GLU A 312 7.06 -24.22 11.48
C GLU A 312 6.24 -24.89 10.37
N PRO A 313 6.39 -26.20 10.14
CA PRO A 313 5.56 -26.92 9.18
C PRO A 313 4.07 -26.70 9.40
N LEU A 314 3.28 -26.75 8.31
CA LEU A 314 1.83 -26.67 8.42
C LEU A 314 1.27 -27.75 9.36
N LYS A 315 0.22 -27.37 10.10
CA LYS A 315 -0.53 -28.25 11.00
C LYS A 315 -2.02 -28.03 10.77
N PRO A 316 -2.89 -29.02 11.06
CA PRO A 316 -4.35 -28.88 10.87
C PRO A 316 -4.94 -27.62 11.52
N GLY A 317 -4.45 -27.22 12.70
CA GLY A 317 -4.92 -26.03 13.41
C GLY A 317 -4.52 -24.68 12.80
N TYR A 318 -3.73 -24.65 11.72
CA TYR A 318 -3.31 -23.40 11.06
C TYR A 318 -4.16 -23.05 9.84
N LYS A 319 -5.18 -23.86 9.52
CA LYS A 319 -5.99 -23.71 8.30
C LYS A 319 -6.68 -22.37 8.21
N ASP A 320 -7.39 -21.96 9.26
CA ASP A 320 -8.18 -20.73 9.25
C ASP A 320 -7.29 -19.50 9.07
N ILE A 321 -6.22 -19.40 9.85
CA ILE A 321 -5.30 -18.24 9.77
C ILE A 321 -4.53 -18.18 8.44
N ALA A 322 -4.16 -19.35 7.87
CA ALA A 322 -3.55 -19.40 6.54
C ALA A 322 -4.55 -18.97 5.46
N THR A 323 -5.80 -19.44 5.54
CA THR A 323 -6.88 -19.05 4.63
C THR A 323 -7.11 -17.54 4.67
N ASP A 324 -7.17 -16.95 5.86
CA ASP A 324 -7.40 -15.52 6.03
C ASP A 324 -6.24 -14.69 5.45
N MET A 325 -4.98 -15.09 5.67
CA MET A 325 -3.82 -14.41 5.07
C MET A 325 -3.81 -14.50 3.55
N ILE A 326 -4.07 -15.68 3.00
CA ILE A 326 -4.11 -15.89 1.55
C ILE A 326 -5.25 -15.08 0.93
N THR A 327 -6.45 -15.15 1.50
CA THR A 327 -7.60 -14.39 1.01
C THR A 327 -7.30 -12.89 1.05
N LEU A 328 -6.71 -12.38 2.14
CA LEU A 328 -6.34 -10.98 2.22
C LEU A 328 -5.28 -10.56 1.19
N SER A 329 -4.25 -11.37 1.00
CA SER A 329 -3.17 -11.06 0.05
C SER A 329 -3.63 -11.15 -1.40
N PHE A 330 -4.43 -12.14 -1.77
CA PHE A 330 -4.72 -12.42 -3.18
C PHE A 330 -6.09 -11.91 -3.63
N TYR A 331 -7.08 -11.79 -2.73
CA TYR A 331 -8.37 -11.19 -3.07
C TYR A 331 -8.41 -9.69 -2.79
N HIS A 332 -8.03 -9.24 -1.59
CA HIS A 332 -8.14 -7.83 -1.23
C HIS A 332 -6.99 -6.96 -1.76
N LYS A 333 -5.83 -7.55 -2.03
CA LYS A 333 -4.69 -6.87 -2.69
C LYS A 333 -4.45 -7.37 -4.13
N ALA A 334 -5.45 -8.03 -4.70
CA ALA A 334 -5.49 -8.61 -6.04
C ALA A 334 -4.77 -7.81 -7.15
N ASP A 335 -3.67 -8.34 -7.70
CA ASP A 335 -3.01 -7.75 -8.88
C ASP A 335 -3.53 -8.36 -10.18
N LEU A 336 -3.78 -9.67 -10.18
CA LEU A 336 -4.30 -10.39 -11.34
C LEU A 336 -5.83 -10.54 -11.25
N GLU A 337 -6.33 -10.83 -10.05
CA GLU A 337 -7.73 -11.10 -9.75
C GLU A 337 -8.60 -9.84 -9.96
N GLN A 338 -8.01 -8.64 -9.86
CA GLN A 338 -8.74 -7.37 -9.97
C GLN A 338 -9.54 -7.22 -11.27
N TRP A 339 -9.05 -7.85 -12.34
CA TRP A 339 -9.65 -7.81 -13.66
C TRP A 339 -10.87 -8.73 -13.81
N ILE A 340 -11.06 -9.66 -12.86
CA ILE A 340 -12.20 -10.58 -12.80
C ILE A 340 -12.91 -10.53 -11.43
N LEU A 341 -12.64 -9.51 -10.59
CA LEU A 341 -13.20 -9.39 -9.24
C LEU A 341 -14.73 -9.40 -9.21
N SER A 342 -15.40 -8.95 -10.27
CA SER A 342 -16.87 -9.02 -10.37
C SER A 342 -17.42 -10.45 -10.37
N GLU A 343 -16.56 -11.43 -10.65
CA GLU A 343 -16.88 -12.85 -10.74
C GLU A 343 -16.26 -13.67 -9.59
N LEU A 344 -15.54 -13.02 -8.66
CA LEU A 344 -14.87 -13.66 -7.53
C LEU A 344 -15.49 -13.24 -6.19
N SER A 345 -15.32 -14.09 -5.20
CA SER A 345 -15.67 -13.85 -3.81
C SER A 345 -14.58 -14.37 -2.87
N GLU A 346 -14.55 -13.83 -1.64
CA GLU A 346 -13.66 -14.35 -0.58
C GLU A 346 -13.85 -15.85 -0.32
N ALA A 347 -15.07 -16.37 -0.56
CA ALA A 347 -15.39 -17.78 -0.37
C ALA A 347 -14.64 -18.68 -1.36
N ASP A 348 -14.27 -18.17 -2.53
CA ASP A 348 -13.59 -18.95 -3.56
C ASP A 348 -12.18 -19.35 -3.10
N TYR A 349 -11.46 -18.45 -2.42
CA TYR A 349 -10.15 -18.75 -1.84
C TYR A 349 -10.25 -19.74 -0.68
N ARG A 350 -11.35 -19.67 0.09
CA ARG A 350 -11.61 -20.67 1.13
C ARG A 350 -11.84 -22.05 0.52
N GLU A 351 -12.61 -22.17 -0.57
CA GLU A 351 -12.81 -23.41 -1.31
C GLU A 351 -11.47 -23.98 -1.84
N LEU A 352 -10.62 -23.12 -2.41
CA LEU A 352 -9.28 -23.50 -2.85
C LEU A 352 -8.47 -24.08 -1.68
N ILE A 353 -8.31 -23.32 -0.59
CA ILE A 353 -7.51 -23.75 0.55
C ILE A 353 -8.11 -25.03 1.16
N ASP A 354 -9.42 -25.16 1.23
CA ASP A 354 -10.09 -26.37 1.70
C ASP A 354 -9.69 -27.60 0.88
N ALA A 355 -9.56 -27.45 -0.44
CA ALA A 355 -9.24 -28.56 -1.33
C ALA A 355 -7.74 -28.91 -1.34
N ILE A 356 -6.83 -27.94 -1.15
CA ILE A 356 -5.39 -28.20 -1.13
C ILE A 356 -4.81 -28.47 0.26
N TRP A 357 -5.57 -28.25 1.35
CA TRP A 357 -5.02 -28.30 2.71
C TRP A 357 -4.42 -29.66 3.10
N GLU A 358 -5.15 -30.75 2.89
CA GLU A 358 -4.65 -32.10 3.22
C GLU A 358 -3.42 -32.47 2.37
N PRO A 359 -3.41 -32.26 1.03
CA PRO A 359 -2.20 -32.42 0.23
C PRO A 359 -1.00 -31.62 0.74
N LEU A 360 -1.19 -30.36 1.15
CA LEU A 360 -0.12 -29.52 1.69
C LEU A 360 0.47 -30.10 2.98
N LEU A 361 -0.37 -30.64 3.88
CA LEU A 361 0.07 -31.30 5.11
C LEU A 361 0.85 -32.59 4.81
N GLU A 362 0.37 -33.41 3.87
CA GLU A 362 0.99 -34.69 3.51
C GLU A 362 2.38 -34.50 2.88
N LYS A 363 2.52 -33.53 1.98
CA LYS A 363 3.80 -33.26 1.29
C LYS A 363 4.82 -32.60 2.21
N ASN A 364 4.38 -31.88 3.23
CA ASN A 364 5.24 -31.26 4.23
C ASN A 364 6.34 -30.36 3.61
N LEU A 365 5.94 -29.61 2.58
CA LEU A 365 6.75 -28.59 1.89
C LEU A 365 6.32 -27.16 2.23
N SER A 366 5.25 -27.02 3.01
CA SER A 366 4.65 -25.74 3.35
C SER A 366 4.81 -25.44 4.83
N PHE A 367 4.88 -24.16 5.17
CA PHE A 367 5.15 -23.72 6.53
C PHE A 367 4.46 -22.39 6.86
N VAL A 368 4.29 -22.15 8.16
CA VAL A 368 3.95 -20.84 8.70
C VAL A 368 5.19 -20.17 9.28
N VAL A 369 5.17 -18.84 9.33
CA VAL A 369 6.16 -18.03 10.02
C VAL A 369 5.58 -17.51 11.32
N LYS A 370 6.31 -17.69 12.42
CA LYS A 370 5.96 -17.16 13.73
C LYS A 370 6.90 -16.04 14.15
N SER A 371 6.35 -15.01 14.77
CA SER A 371 7.13 -13.99 15.49
C SER A 371 7.73 -14.58 16.77
N GLU A 372 8.61 -13.83 17.42
CA GLU A 372 9.16 -14.15 18.74
C GLU A 372 8.08 -14.37 19.82
N THR A 373 6.93 -13.72 19.67
CA THR A 373 5.77 -13.86 20.56
C THR A 373 4.93 -15.11 20.27
N GLY A 374 5.30 -15.91 19.26
CA GLY A 374 4.58 -17.10 18.83
C GLY A 374 3.38 -16.83 17.93
N LYS A 375 3.12 -15.56 17.56
CA LYS A 375 2.02 -15.20 16.65
C LYS A 375 2.40 -15.62 15.23
N ILE A 376 1.46 -16.23 14.50
CA ILE A 376 1.65 -16.52 13.08
C ILE A 376 1.55 -15.21 12.30
N VAL A 377 2.60 -14.88 11.56
CA VAL A 377 2.78 -13.62 10.84
C VAL A 377 3.00 -13.80 9.34
N GLY A 378 3.21 -15.03 8.89
CA GLY A 378 3.30 -15.36 7.47
C GLY A 378 2.97 -16.82 7.18
N VAL A 379 2.72 -17.11 5.92
CA VAL A 379 2.46 -18.46 5.40
C VAL A 379 3.09 -18.61 4.02
N ALA A 380 3.75 -19.74 3.79
CA ALA A 380 4.28 -20.13 2.49
C ALA A 380 3.72 -21.51 2.12
N LEU A 381 2.97 -21.53 1.02
CA LEU A 381 2.38 -22.72 0.42
C LEU A 381 3.24 -23.12 -0.78
N ASN A 382 3.85 -24.30 -0.70
CA ASN A 382 4.76 -24.82 -1.71
C ASN A 382 4.38 -26.26 -2.09
N PHE A 383 4.63 -26.59 -3.35
CA PHE A 383 4.46 -27.94 -3.90
C PHE A 383 5.73 -28.38 -4.62
N ASP A 384 5.75 -29.65 -5.01
CA ASP A 384 6.59 -30.08 -6.11
C ASP A 384 5.87 -29.73 -7.41
N ALA A 385 6.55 -29.04 -8.34
CA ALA A 385 5.93 -28.58 -9.58
C ALA A 385 5.33 -29.72 -10.44
N ARG A 386 5.72 -30.98 -10.22
CA ARG A 386 5.23 -32.16 -10.95
C ARG A 386 4.53 -33.18 -10.06
N ASP A 387 4.19 -32.80 -8.84
CA ASP A 387 3.41 -33.61 -7.91
C ASP A 387 2.39 -32.73 -7.15
N GLU A 388 1.82 -31.77 -7.88
CA GLU A 388 0.75 -30.89 -7.41
C GLU A 388 -0.56 -31.68 -7.23
N PRO A 389 -1.42 -31.28 -6.26
CA PRO A 389 -2.70 -31.94 -6.06
C PRO A 389 -3.64 -31.70 -7.24
N GLU A 390 -4.34 -32.76 -7.67
CA GLU A 390 -5.47 -32.61 -8.58
C GLU A 390 -6.66 -32.04 -7.80
N VAL A 391 -7.06 -30.81 -8.11
CA VAL A 391 -8.13 -30.10 -7.43
C VAL A 391 -9.19 -29.67 -8.44
N GLU A 392 -10.44 -30.08 -8.21
CA GLU A 392 -11.59 -29.53 -8.93
C GLU A 392 -12.08 -28.26 -8.24
N ILE A 393 -11.65 -27.09 -8.75
CA ILE A 393 -12.15 -25.80 -8.30
C ILE A 393 -13.41 -25.46 -9.12
N LYS A 394 -14.55 -25.24 -8.44
CA LYS A 394 -15.82 -24.92 -9.12
C LYS A 394 -16.05 -23.43 -9.30
N SER A 395 -15.28 -22.60 -8.60
CA SER A 395 -15.34 -21.15 -8.68
C SER A 395 -14.63 -20.61 -9.92
N LYS A 396 -14.78 -19.30 -10.16
CA LYS A 396 -14.10 -18.60 -11.26
C LYS A 396 -12.60 -18.42 -11.04
N LEU A 397 -12.06 -18.82 -9.87
CA LEU A 397 -10.62 -18.89 -9.64
C LEU A 397 -9.91 -19.83 -10.62
N THR A 398 -10.60 -20.83 -11.18
CA THR A 398 -10.03 -21.71 -12.20
C THR A 398 -9.43 -20.94 -13.38
N VAL A 399 -9.99 -19.78 -13.74
CA VAL A 399 -9.45 -18.91 -14.81
C VAL A 399 -8.04 -18.42 -14.48
N ILE A 400 -7.75 -18.13 -13.22
CA ILE A 400 -6.42 -17.69 -12.77
C ILE A 400 -5.43 -18.84 -12.85
N PHE A 401 -5.83 -20.03 -12.41
CA PHE A 401 -4.96 -21.21 -12.46
C PHE A 401 -4.71 -21.70 -13.87
N GLU A 402 -5.70 -21.65 -14.76
CA GLU A 402 -5.51 -21.91 -16.19
C GLU A 402 -4.54 -20.92 -16.83
N PHE A 403 -4.57 -19.65 -16.40
CA PHE A 403 -3.59 -18.66 -16.84
C PHE A 403 -2.18 -18.94 -16.32
N LEU A 404 -2.03 -19.20 -15.02
CA LEU A 404 -0.73 -19.53 -14.42
C LEU A 404 -0.14 -20.79 -15.05
N GLU A 405 -0.94 -21.86 -15.22
CA GLU A 405 -0.49 -23.09 -15.89
C GLU A 405 -0.10 -22.85 -17.35
N ALA A 406 -0.78 -21.95 -18.08
CA ALA A 406 -0.44 -21.61 -19.46
C ALA A 406 0.93 -20.93 -19.59
N ILE A 407 1.40 -20.21 -18.56
CA ILE A 407 2.70 -19.53 -18.56
C ILE A 407 3.79 -20.35 -17.84
N GLU A 408 3.44 -21.07 -16.79
CA GLU A 408 4.36 -21.89 -15.99
C GLU A 408 4.64 -23.24 -16.65
N GLY A 409 3.61 -23.91 -17.17
CA GLY A 409 3.70 -25.25 -17.77
C GLY A 409 4.78 -25.36 -18.85
N PRO A 410 4.84 -24.46 -19.84
CA PRO A 410 5.89 -24.49 -20.86
C PRO A 410 7.31 -24.34 -20.30
N ILE A 411 7.49 -23.54 -19.24
CA ILE A 411 8.78 -23.36 -18.56
C ILE A 411 9.13 -24.62 -17.77
N ARG A 412 8.20 -25.07 -16.92
CA ARG A 412 8.32 -26.28 -16.12
C ARG A 412 8.69 -27.46 -16.99
N ASP A 413 7.94 -27.72 -18.06
CA ASP A 413 8.02 -28.99 -18.79
C ASP A 413 9.15 -29.03 -19.82
N ASN A 414 9.57 -27.87 -20.35
CA ASN A 414 10.56 -27.82 -21.44
C ASN A 414 11.91 -27.20 -21.04
N GLN A 415 11.96 -26.37 -19.99
CA GLN A 415 13.17 -25.61 -19.64
C GLN A 415 13.77 -26.01 -18.30
N LEU A 416 12.96 -26.50 -17.35
CA LEU A 416 13.44 -26.91 -16.03
C LEU A 416 13.80 -28.40 -15.98
N PRO A 417 14.72 -28.81 -15.07
CA PRO A 417 15.09 -30.21 -14.95
C PRO A 417 13.88 -31.13 -14.71
N PRO A 418 13.79 -32.28 -15.38
CA PRO A 418 12.62 -33.17 -15.32
C PRO A 418 12.61 -34.02 -14.06
N GLY A 419 11.42 -34.49 -13.67
CA GLY A 419 11.23 -35.45 -12.57
C GLY A 419 10.52 -34.85 -11.35
N LYS A 420 9.91 -35.73 -10.56
CA LYS A 420 9.40 -35.42 -9.22
C LYS A 420 10.57 -35.33 -8.24
N GLY A 421 10.45 -34.47 -7.24
CA GLY A 421 11.44 -34.12 -6.24
C GLY A 421 12.50 -33.11 -6.73
N VAL A 422 12.28 -32.45 -7.87
CA VAL A 422 13.34 -31.73 -8.59
C VAL A 422 13.13 -30.22 -8.61
N VAL A 423 11.89 -29.77 -8.80
CA VAL A 423 11.52 -28.35 -8.84
C VAL A 423 10.55 -28.05 -7.70
N LEU A 424 10.97 -27.19 -6.78
CA LEU A 424 10.07 -26.69 -5.73
C LEU A 424 9.26 -25.53 -6.31
N HIS A 425 7.95 -25.67 -6.33
CA HIS A 425 7.04 -24.60 -6.74
C HIS A 425 6.66 -23.77 -5.50
N ALA A 426 7.18 -22.55 -5.40
CA ALA A 426 6.74 -21.56 -4.42
C ALA A 426 5.46 -20.90 -4.93
N PHE A 427 4.33 -21.53 -4.59
CA PHE A 427 3.02 -21.29 -5.19
C PHE A 427 2.34 -20.04 -4.61
N MET A 428 2.23 -19.92 -3.28
CA MET A 428 1.64 -18.74 -2.65
C MET A 428 2.38 -18.37 -1.36
N MET A 429 2.67 -17.08 -1.21
CA MET A 429 3.16 -16.50 0.04
C MET A 429 2.27 -15.35 0.49
N ALA A 430 1.94 -15.32 1.78
CA ALA A 430 1.16 -14.25 2.37
C ALA A 430 1.66 -13.87 3.76
N THR A 431 1.39 -12.61 4.12
CA THR A 431 1.78 -12.02 5.40
C THR A 431 0.56 -11.53 6.14
N HIS A 432 0.63 -11.53 7.48
CA HIS A 432 -0.48 -11.09 8.31
C HIS A 432 -0.71 -9.57 8.17
N SER A 433 -1.98 -9.15 8.11
CA SER A 433 -2.40 -7.75 7.93
C SER A 433 -1.84 -6.76 8.95
N SER A 434 -1.70 -7.22 10.20
CA SER A 434 -1.19 -6.42 11.31
C SER A 434 0.29 -6.07 11.23
N LEU A 435 1.04 -6.58 10.24
CA LEU A 435 2.45 -6.25 10.10
C LEU A 435 2.62 -4.83 9.56
N SER A 436 3.50 -4.06 10.19
CA SER A 436 4.00 -2.83 9.59
C SER A 436 4.73 -3.11 8.27
N PRO A 437 4.89 -2.13 7.36
CA PRO A 437 5.64 -2.33 6.12
C PRO A 437 7.06 -2.90 6.33
N LYS A 438 7.74 -2.49 7.41
CA LYS A 438 9.03 -3.05 7.86
C LYS A 438 8.92 -4.55 8.10
N GLU A 439 7.99 -4.95 8.96
CA GLU A 439 7.86 -6.33 9.39
C GLU A 439 7.39 -7.21 8.23
N ASN A 440 6.53 -6.66 7.37
CA ASN A 440 6.01 -7.33 6.19
C ASN A 440 7.16 -7.79 5.28
N VAL A 441 8.07 -6.89 4.91
CA VAL A 441 9.23 -7.27 4.10
C VAL A 441 10.18 -8.20 4.84
N ALA A 442 10.42 -7.98 6.13
CA ALA A 442 11.29 -8.87 6.90
C ALA A 442 10.73 -10.32 6.95
N VAL A 443 9.40 -10.47 7.05
CA VAL A 443 8.74 -11.78 6.97
C VAL A 443 8.79 -12.35 5.56
N MET A 444 8.61 -11.55 4.50
CA MET A 444 8.79 -12.03 3.12
C MET A 444 10.22 -12.52 2.86
N GLN A 445 11.23 -11.76 3.27
CA GLN A 445 12.64 -12.15 3.18
C GLN A 445 12.90 -13.47 3.93
N PHE A 446 12.36 -13.59 5.15
CA PHE A 446 12.46 -14.81 5.92
C PHE A 446 11.79 -16.00 5.23
N MET A 447 10.62 -15.83 4.62
CA MET A 447 9.95 -16.90 3.87
C MET A 447 10.76 -17.34 2.66
N GLU A 448 11.33 -16.40 1.90
CA GLU A 448 12.20 -16.71 0.75
C GLU A 448 13.45 -17.49 1.17
N ASP A 449 14.10 -17.08 2.26
CA ASP A 449 15.27 -17.77 2.81
C ASP A 449 14.91 -19.18 3.31
N GLU A 450 13.75 -19.34 3.96
CA GLU A 450 13.29 -20.65 4.43
C GLU A 450 12.83 -21.56 3.28
N VAL A 451 12.27 -21.02 2.18
CA VAL A 451 12.00 -21.82 0.96
C VAL A 451 13.31 -22.28 0.32
N LEU A 452 14.34 -21.42 0.24
CA LEU A 452 15.67 -21.80 -0.24
C LEU A 452 16.31 -22.90 0.61
N LYS A 453 16.21 -22.76 1.94
CA LYS A 453 16.70 -23.76 2.88
C LYS A 453 15.93 -25.06 2.73
N LEU A 454 14.60 -25.03 2.67
CA LEU A 454 13.75 -26.20 2.44
C LEU A 454 14.13 -26.89 1.13
N ALA A 455 14.34 -26.14 0.04
CA ALA A 455 14.76 -26.68 -1.24
C ALA A 455 16.08 -27.45 -1.12
N ARG A 456 17.08 -26.89 -0.40
CA ARG A 456 18.35 -27.59 -0.13
C ARG A 456 18.15 -28.85 0.71
N GLU A 457 17.42 -28.75 1.82
CA GLU A 457 17.18 -29.86 2.74
C GLU A 457 16.43 -31.03 2.09
N ARG A 458 15.57 -30.73 1.11
CA ARG A 458 14.80 -31.70 0.34
C ARG A 458 15.43 -32.08 -1.01
N ASN A 459 16.64 -31.58 -1.31
CA ASN A 459 17.39 -31.83 -2.54
C ASN A 459 16.68 -31.39 -3.85
N PHE A 460 15.84 -30.36 -3.78
CA PHE A 460 15.33 -29.70 -4.98
C PHE A 460 16.48 -28.96 -5.68
N THR A 461 16.47 -28.99 -7.00
CA THR A 461 17.50 -28.34 -7.84
C THR A 461 17.28 -26.85 -8.02
N GLY A 462 16.08 -26.37 -7.70
CA GLY A 462 15.75 -24.95 -7.70
C GLY A 462 14.28 -24.68 -7.41
N ILE A 463 13.94 -23.40 -7.41
CA ILE A 463 12.62 -22.87 -7.07
C ILE A 463 12.01 -22.22 -8.31
N LEU A 464 10.79 -22.62 -8.63
CA LEU A 464 9.91 -21.97 -9.60
C LEU A 464 8.90 -21.11 -8.84
N THR A 465 8.66 -19.89 -9.31
CA THR A 465 7.60 -19.02 -8.77
C THR A 465 7.13 -18.05 -9.84
N THR A 466 5.92 -17.52 -9.71
CA THR A 466 5.37 -16.53 -10.64
C THR A 466 4.94 -15.29 -9.90
N ASN A 467 5.39 -14.13 -10.38
CA ASN A 467 5.10 -12.84 -9.78
C ASN A 467 4.26 -11.97 -10.70
N THR A 468 3.08 -11.57 -10.23
CA THR A 468 2.12 -10.73 -10.97
C THR A 468 2.12 -9.27 -10.49
N SER A 469 2.63 -8.99 -9.28
CA SER A 469 2.81 -7.62 -8.81
C SER A 469 4.15 -7.05 -9.28
N PRO A 470 4.23 -5.78 -9.70
CA PRO A 470 5.50 -5.13 -10.03
C PRO A 470 6.52 -5.17 -8.88
N LEU A 471 6.04 -5.10 -7.63
CA LEU A 471 6.84 -5.22 -6.41
C LEU A 471 7.55 -6.57 -6.33
N THR A 472 6.79 -7.66 -6.39
CA THR A 472 7.32 -9.02 -6.22
C THR A 472 8.18 -9.44 -7.41
N GLN A 473 7.87 -8.95 -8.62
CA GLN A 473 8.71 -9.09 -9.82
C GLN A 473 10.12 -8.50 -9.61
N GLN A 474 10.17 -7.27 -9.09
CA GLN A 474 11.43 -6.62 -8.80
C GLN A 474 12.17 -7.22 -7.62
N LEU A 475 11.49 -7.59 -6.54
CA LEU A 475 12.12 -8.30 -5.43
C LEU A 475 12.77 -9.60 -5.92
N GLY A 476 12.03 -10.38 -6.71
CA GLY A 476 12.53 -11.61 -7.32
C GLY A 476 13.82 -11.36 -8.11
N THR A 477 13.83 -10.40 -9.03
CA THR A 477 14.98 -10.16 -9.91
C THR A 477 16.14 -9.45 -9.20
N ASN A 478 15.87 -8.31 -8.55
CA ASN A 478 16.89 -7.37 -8.10
C ASN A 478 17.46 -7.69 -6.71
N VAL A 479 16.69 -8.37 -5.86
CA VAL A 479 17.10 -8.70 -4.48
C VAL A 479 17.41 -10.18 -4.39
N TYR A 480 16.49 -11.03 -4.82
CA TYR A 480 16.63 -12.47 -4.69
C TYR A 480 17.35 -13.12 -5.87
N GLN A 481 17.69 -12.38 -6.92
CA GLN A 481 18.46 -12.86 -8.07
C GLN A 481 17.82 -14.08 -8.76
N TYR A 482 16.48 -14.14 -8.81
CA TYR A 482 15.77 -15.08 -9.68
C TYR A 482 16.03 -14.73 -11.14
N GLN A 483 16.06 -15.76 -11.98
CA GLN A 483 16.16 -15.66 -13.43
C GLN A 483 14.76 -15.51 -14.03
N ASN A 484 14.59 -14.55 -14.93
CA ASN A 484 13.32 -14.37 -15.65
C ASN A 484 13.24 -15.40 -16.78
N MET A 485 12.28 -16.32 -16.67
CA MET A 485 12.07 -17.41 -17.61
C MET A 485 11.00 -17.08 -18.64
N CYS A 486 9.95 -16.38 -18.20
CA CYS A 486 8.88 -15.88 -19.05
C CYS A 486 8.45 -14.51 -18.54
N ASP A 487 8.26 -13.57 -19.44
CA ASP A 487 7.63 -12.28 -19.16
C ASP A 487 6.38 -12.16 -20.06
N TYR A 488 5.21 -12.34 -19.46
CA TYR A 488 3.94 -12.45 -20.17
C TYR A 488 3.06 -11.21 -19.98
N GLN A 489 2.47 -10.71 -21.07
CA GLN A 489 1.52 -9.60 -21.03
C GLN A 489 0.14 -10.11 -20.68
N VAL A 490 -0.39 -9.73 -19.51
CA VAL A 490 -1.60 -10.36 -18.94
C VAL A 490 -2.82 -10.23 -19.87
N ASN A 491 -3.01 -9.09 -20.52
CA ASN A 491 -4.16 -8.86 -21.42
C ASN A 491 -4.12 -9.61 -22.76
N GLN A 492 -2.99 -10.27 -23.08
CA GLN A 492 -2.86 -11.11 -24.27
C GLN A 492 -3.37 -12.53 -24.04
N TYR A 493 -3.67 -12.90 -22.80
CA TYR A 493 -4.18 -14.23 -22.49
C TYR A 493 -5.56 -14.48 -23.13
N VAL A 494 -5.69 -15.65 -23.74
CA VAL A 494 -6.94 -16.17 -24.30
C VAL A 494 -7.22 -17.50 -23.62
N ALA A 495 -8.34 -17.58 -22.92
CA ALA A 495 -8.76 -18.79 -22.22
C ALA A 495 -9.19 -19.89 -23.20
N SER A 496 -9.33 -21.12 -22.70
CA SER A 496 -9.67 -22.31 -23.50
C SER A 496 -11.04 -22.19 -24.21
N ASP A 497 -11.95 -21.37 -23.68
CA ASP A 497 -13.26 -21.06 -24.25
C ASP A 497 -13.25 -19.87 -25.24
N ASN A 498 -12.06 -19.38 -25.63
CA ASN A 498 -11.80 -18.20 -26.46
C ASN A 498 -12.20 -16.86 -25.82
N THR A 499 -12.46 -16.80 -24.51
CA THR A 499 -12.65 -15.52 -23.82
C THR A 499 -11.31 -14.84 -23.48
N LYS A 500 -11.34 -13.54 -23.24
CA LYS A 500 -10.20 -12.74 -22.76
C LYS A 500 -10.48 -12.23 -21.36
N PRO A 501 -10.33 -13.07 -20.32
CA PRO A 501 -10.73 -12.71 -18.96
C PRO A 501 -9.97 -11.49 -18.44
N PHE A 502 -8.69 -11.33 -18.84
CA PHE A 502 -7.87 -10.18 -18.46
C PHE A 502 -7.79 -9.10 -19.55
N GLY A 503 -8.72 -9.08 -20.51
CA GLY A 503 -8.65 -8.17 -21.67
C GLY A 503 -8.72 -6.68 -21.32
N LEU A 504 -9.15 -6.33 -20.11
CA LEU A 504 -9.16 -4.95 -19.59
C LEU A 504 -7.86 -4.56 -18.86
N ALA A 505 -6.96 -5.50 -18.61
CA ALA A 505 -5.67 -5.20 -18.00
C ALA A 505 -4.83 -4.30 -18.94
N PRO A 506 -4.07 -3.34 -18.40
CA PRO A 506 -3.24 -2.44 -19.21
C PRO A 506 -2.06 -3.21 -19.83
N ASP A 507 -1.45 -2.63 -20.87
CA ASP A 507 -0.37 -3.27 -21.62
C ASP A 507 0.91 -3.48 -20.79
N ASP A 508 1.07 -2.70 -19.71
CA ASP A 508 2.17 -2.80 -18.76
C ASP A 508 1.91 -3.82 -17.63
N GLN A 509 0.73 -4.42 -17.53
CA GLN A 509 0.47 -5.49 -16.57
C GLN A 509 1.18 -6.78 -17.01
N ARG A 510 2.21 -7.16 -16.26
CA ARG A 510 3.04 -8.34 -16.52
C ARG A 510 2.77 -9.47 -15.53
N ALA A 511 3.00 -10.70 -15.97
CA ALA A 511 3.21 -11.86 -15.11
C ALA A 511 4.57 -12.47 -15.47
N ILE A 512 5.48 -12.55 -14.50
CA ILE A 512 6.85 -13.02 -14.74
C ILE A 512 7.07 -14.35 -14.02
N VAL A 513 7.39 -15.38 -14.80
CA VAL A 513 7.79 -16.69 -14.30
C VAL A 513 9.28 -16.65 -14.00
N HIS A 514 9.64 -16.99 -12.77
CA HIS A 514 10.97 -16.90 -12.21
C HIS A 514 11.54 -18.29 -11.89
N TRP A 515 12.85 -18.44 -12.08
CA TRP A 515 13.61 -19.62 -11.68
C TRP A 515 14.83 -19.25 -10.83
N LYS A 516 15.03 -19.94 -9.71
CA LYS A 516 16.24 -19.81 -8.90
C LYS A 516 16.90 -21.17 -8.68
N PRO A 517 18.07 -21.42 -9.29
CA PRO A 517 18.80 -22.65 -9.03
C PRO A 517 19.29 -22.67 -7.57
N VAL A 518 19.10 -23.82 -6.93
CA VAL A 518 19.56 -24.09 -5.57
C VAL A 518 20.86 -24.86 -5.69
N LYS A 519 21.98 -24.19 -5.41
CA LYS A 519 23.31 -24.80 -5.37
C LYS A 519 23.55 -25.57 -4.09
#